data_AF-A0A7K2NI38-F1
#
_entry.id   AF-A0A7K2NI38-F1
#
_cell.length_a   1.000
_cell.length_b   1.000
_cell.length_c   1.000
_cell.angle_alpha   90.00
_cell.angle_beta   90.00
_cell.angle_gamma   90.00
#
_symmetry.space_group_name_H-M   'P 1'
#
loop_
_entity.id
_entity.type
_entity.pdbx_description
1 polymer ?
#
loop_
_entity_poly.entity_id
_entity_poly.type
_entity_poly.pdbx_seq_one_letter_code
_entity_poly.pdbx_strand_id
1 'polypeptide(L)'
;MRRYGHVRRAWRGALLAGAAVLLAGAVTPPAWGGQTPRTGSNPAVDYQDPVSAAPAVDRPDTRHCTVTVMEHDFGDTLGGPPFATTVTPPPGCAGQRWNKVVMDWSGSVKGRQYDRLAGVWLGGAEIFRTSTPEPDEDGISWHVDKDITEFTPLLTTAQPLQVELGNVVNATYTGVYHMRLTFTYYLADARHPAVRTADRVVPVARAEPGAAPWFELAKGASATTSVTFPRNLTRARLELYARGGGCDEQWFTAVPDDLAATAPDLLCGGGPYREVQVLVDGRPAGLAQPYPVVYSGGIVPTLWRPVAAVDQFRTLAYDLELTPFAGELTDGRPHTLTITPYGSNDTWTVGGSLFLDTDHRRARTGGRVVTDTLTTRPAVSTTETKGADGHTDVRVATDRRWTVRGYLDTSAGRVTTTVEQHLDYTNTDAVSADGRHQVTHQRDTGATTVTTTRAGHRPRTATHRWAYPIDVDSDVASLVDNDDYRLQATVTQGRRLLDTTDSGSGPRLTALTDDHLHATGVLARAHGAVLTADGTSAEDYLGTTDDGACYQRSLRAAHGWLVSDTAARCPGSAVPR
;
A
#
# COMPACT_ATOMS: atom_id res chain seq x y z
N MET A 1 46.40 -56.36 -1.43
CA MET A 1 47.84 -56.60 -1.73
C MET A 1 48.50 -55.24 -1.88
N ARG A 2 49.22 -54.78 -0.84
CA ARG A 2 50.70 -54.55 -0.83
C ARG A 2 51.21 -53.62 -1.95
N ARG A 3 52.02 -52.58 -1.75
CA ARG A 3 52.61 -51.87 -0.59
C ARG A 3 53.34 -50.60 -1.14
N TYR A 4 53.21 -49.49 -0.40
CA TYR A 4 54.23 -48.51 0.04
C TYR A 4 55.17 -47.73 -0.89
N GLY A 5 55.24 -46.41 -0.61
CA GLY A 5 56.41 -45.55 -0.81
C GLY A 5 56.19 -44.11 -0.27
N HIS A 6 56.42 -43.87 1.02
CA HIS A 6 56.44 -42.54 1.65
C HIS A 6 57.84 -41.89 1.57
N VAL A 7 57.92 -40.57 1.35
CA VAL A 7 59.01 -39.70 1.84
C VAL A 7 58.41 -38.38 2.36
N ARG A 8 58.97 -37.88 3.47
CA ARG A 8 58.51 -36.77 4.33
C ARG A 8 59.27 -35.46 4.08
N ARG A 9 58.56 -34.32 4.25
CA ARG A 9 58.96 -32.97 4.77
C ARG A 9 60.02 -32.19 3.94
N ALA A 10 60.08 -30.84 3.88
CA ALA A 10 59.68 -29.77 4.79
C ALA A 10 59.45 -28.42 4.04
N TRP A 11 59.03 -27.41 4.80
CA TRP A 11 58.55 -26.06 4.46
C TRP A 11 59.54 -25.06 3.80
N ARG A 12 58.94 -24.05 3.13
CA ARG A 12 59.23 -22.59 3.03
C ARG A 12 58.75 -22.15 1.62
N GLY A 13 57.72 -21.34 1.40
CA GLY A 13 57.42 -20.02 1.95
C GLY A 13 57.69 -18.98 0.85
N ALA A 14 56.66 -18.45 0.19
CA ALA A 14 56.65 -17.13 -0.47
C ALA A 14 55.26 -16.82 -1.03
N LEU A 15 54.68 -15.73 -0.51
CA LEU A 15 53.46 -15.09 -0.97
C LEU A 15 53.65 -14.52 -2.38
N LEU A 16 52.67 -14.69 -3.26
CA LEU A 16 52.36 -13.74 -4.32
C LEU A 16 50.84 -13.53 -4.35
N ALA A 17 50.42 -12.42 -3.76
CA ALA A 17 49.06 -11.91 -3.83
C ALA A 17 48.81 -11.36 -5.25
N GLY A 18 47.99 -12.07 -6.03
CA GLY A 18 47.37 -11.55 -7.24
C GLY A 18 45.93 -11.15 -6.93
N ALA A 19 45.68 -9.85 -6.76
CA ALA A 19 44.34 -9.32 -6.57
C ALA A 19 43.56 -9.40 -7.88
N ALA A 20 42.59 -10.32 -7.95
CA ALA A 20 41.57 -10.31 -8.99
C ALA A 20 40.48 -9.31 -8.58
N VAL A 21 40.42 -8.18 -9.30
CA VAL A 21 39.35 -7.19 -9.15
C VAL A 21 38.08 -7.74 -9.78
N LEU A 22 37.19 -8.26 -8.94
CA LEU A 22 35.79 -8.54 -9.28
C LEU A 22 35.03 -7.21 -9.21
N LEU A 23 34.77 -6.60 -10.36
CA LEU A 23 33.80 -5.50 -10.50
C LEU A 23 32.39 -6.08 -10.44
N ALA A 24 31.88 -6.29 -9.23
CA ALA A 24 30.45 -6.40 -8.98
C ALA A 24 29.87 -4.98 -8.98
N GLY A 25 29.17 -4.62 -10.05
CA GLY A 25 28.43 -3.36 -10.11
C GLY A 25 27.24 -3.42 -9.17
N ALA A 26 27.41 -3.00 -7.92
CA ALA A 26 26.30 -2.61 -7.08
C ALA A 26 25.68 -1.35 -7.69
N VAL A 27 24.44 -1.43 -8.18
CA VAL A 27 23.64 -0.24 -8.41
C VAL A 27 23.25 0.27 -7.03
N THR A 28 24.15 1.04 -6.42
CA THR A 28 23.76 1.94 -5.34
C THR A 28 22.79 2.94 -5.96
N PRO A 29 21.62 3.21 -5.35
CA PRO A 29 20.87 4.41 -5.71
C PRO A 29 21.85 5.60 -5.67
N PRO A 30 21.74 6.58 -6.58
CA PRO A 30 22.62 7.75 -6.52
C PRO A 30 22.60 8.26 -5.09
N ALA A 31 23.77 8.35 -4.45
CA ALA A 31 23.88 9.09 -3.22
C ALA A 31 23.54 10.53 -3.61
N TRP A 32 22.34 11.00 -3.26
CA TRP A 32 21.97 12.40 -3.40
C TRP A 32 22.91 13.14 -2.44
N GLY A 33 24.01 13.65 -2.97
CA GLY A 33 24.96 14.44 -2.19
C GLY A 33 24.17 15.58 -1.58
N GLY A 34 24.10 15.61 -0.25
CA GLY A 34 23.24 16.54 0.49
C GLY A 34 23.33 17.95 -0.08
N GLN A 35 22.26 18.40 -0.71
CA GLN A 35 22.13 19.78 -1.08
C GLN A 35 21.93 20.53 0.23
N THR A 36 22.86 21.42 0.56
CA THR A 36 22.74 22.25 1.76
C THR A 36 21.40 22.96 1.71
N PRO A 37 20.58 22.93 2.79
CA PRO A 37 19.30 23.62 2.81
C PRO A 37 19.54 25.10 2.45
N ARG A 38 18.86 25.60 1.41
CA ARG A 38 18.96 27.01 1.06
C ARG A 38 18.21 27.79 2.13
N THR A 39 18.92 28.40 3.07
CA THR A 39 18.32 29.37 4.00
C THR A 39 17.53 30.42 3.21
N GLY A 40 16.21 30.45 3.37
CA GLY A 40 15.30 31.28 2.56
C GLY A 40 14.56 30.56 1.44
N SER A 41 14.68 29.22 1.30
CA SER A 41 13.80 28.42 0.43
C SER A 41 12.37 28.45 0.96
N ASN A 42 11.43 28.39 0.02
CA ASN A 42 10.00 28.40 0.30
C ASN A 42 9.43 27.09 -0.24
N PRO A 43 9.22 26.05 0.60
CA PRO A 43 8.74 24.76 0.13
C PRO A 43 7.34 24.80 -0.50
N ALA A 44 6.61 25.92 -0.44
CA ALA A 44 5.37 26.08 -1.20
C ALA A 44 5.60 26.34 -2.70
N VAL A 45 6.77 26.83 -3.10
CA VAL A 45 7.08 27.25 -4.48
C VAL A 45 8.44 26.76 -5.03
N ASP A 46 9.31 26.21 -4.17
CA ASP A 46 10.60 25.63 -4.54
C ASP A 46 10.98 24.55 -3.52
N TYR A 47 10.88 23.28 -3.92
CA TYR A 47 11.35 22.16 -3.13
C TYR A 47 11.92 21.03 -4.00
N GLN A 48 12.72 20.18 -3.37
CA GLN A 48 13.34 19.04 -4.06
C GLN A 48 12.30 18.02 -4.53
N ASP A 49 12.60 17.30 -5.64
CA ASP A 49 11.87 16.10 -6.05
C ASP A 49 11.48 15.19 -4.86
N PRO A 50 10.22 14.76 -4.79
CA PRO A 50 9.73 13.94 -3.68
C PRO A 50 10.44 12.60 -3.53
N VAL A 51 10.54 12.14 -2.28
CA VAL A 51 11.30 10.96 -1.89
C VAL A 51 10.61 10.22 -0.73
N SER A 52 10.80 8.90 -0.66
CA SER A 52 10.43 8.08 0.49
C SER A 52 11.58 7.14 0.88
N ALA A 53 11.57 6.63 2.11
CA ALA A 53 12.62 5.75 2.63
C ALA A 53 12.44 4.28 2.20
N ALA A 54 11.25 3.91 1.72
CA ALA A 54 10.93 2.56 1.27
C ALA A 54 11.97 2.00 0.26
N PRO A 55 12.31 0.70 0.34
CA PRO A 55 13.24 0.08 -0.59
C PRO A 55 12.65 0.02 -1.99
N ALA A 56 13.52 0.20 -2.98
CA ALA A 56 13.23 -0.13 -4.37
C ALA A 56 13.01 -1.65 -4.53
N VAL A 57 12.21 -2.02 -5.52
CA VAL A 57 12.00 -3.43 -5.90
C VAL A 57 13.29 -4.02 -6.46
N ASP A 58 13.72 -5.18 -5.98
CA ASP A 58 14.94 -5.85 -6.47
C ASP A 58 14.84 -6.17 -7.96
N ARG A 59 15.96 -6.12 -8.67
CA ARG A 59 16.05 -6.38 -10.11
C ARG A 59 17.06 -7.50 -10.34
N PRO A 60 16.60 -8.75 -10.52
CA PRO A 60 17.49 -9.90 -10.70
C PRO A 60 18.42 -9.70 -11.90
N ASP A 61 19.69 -10.08 -11.74
CA ASP A 61 20.67 -10.09 -12.85
C ASP A 61 20.44 -11.32 -13.74
N THR A 62 19.32 -11.30 -14.46
CA THR A 62 18.93 -12.31 -15.44
C THR A 62 18.67 -11.65 -16.79
N ARG A 63 18.60 -12.48 -17.84
CA ARG A 63 18.14 -12.00 -19.15
C ARG A 63 16.73 -11.42 -18.98
N HIS A 64 16.51 -10.20 -19.45
CA HIS A 64 15.24 -9.50 -19.30
C HIS A 64 14.80 -8.77 -20.57
N CYS A 65 13.53 -8.39 -20.61
CA CYS A 65 12.95 -7.55 -21.65
C CYS A 65 12.15 -6.42 -21.02
N THR A 66 12.34 -5.18 -21.48
CA THR A 66 11.56 -4.02 -21.04
C THR A 66 10.65 -3.53 -22.15
N VAL A 67 9.44 -3.14 -21.79
CA VAL A 67 8.46 -2.51 -22.70
C VAL A 67 7.90 -1.26 -22.04
N THR A 68 7.93 -0.14 -22.77
CA THR A 68 7.16 1.05 -22.40
C THR A 68 5.70 0.80 -22.77
N VAL A 69 4.84 0.68 -21.76
CA VAL A 69 3.42 0.37 -21.94
C VAL A 69 2.57 1.63 -22.05
N MET A 70 3.04 2.76 -21.53
CA MET A 70 2.39 4.06 -21.63
C MET A 70 3.43 5.18 -21.58
N GLU A 71 3.27 6.16 -22.47
CA GLU A 71 3.79 7.53 -22.32
C GLU A 71 2.59 8.45 -22.64
N HIS A 72 2.14 9.22 -21.64
CA HIS A 72 0.89 9.98 -21.75
C HIS A 72 0.88 11.22 -20.84
N ASP A 73 0.25 12.28 -21.35
CA ASP A 73 0.05 13.54 -20.63
C ASP A 73 -1.38 13.61 -20.10
N PHE A 74 -1.54 13.68 -18.78
CA PHE A 74 -2.83 13.83 -18.12
C PHE A 74 -3.06 15.31 -17.75
N GLY A 75 -3.78 16.03 -18.62
CA GLY A 75 -4.15 17.44 -18.45
C GLY A 75 -5.59 17.63 -17.97
N ASP A 76 -6.55 17.53 -18.88
CA ASP A 76 -7.99 17.66 -18.60
C ASP A 76 -8.68 16.30 -18.81
N THR A 77 -8.47 15.41 -17.84
CA THR A 77 -8.89 14.00 -17.89
C THR A 77 -9.92 13.65 -16.83
N LEU A 78 -10.19 14.55 -15.87
CA LEU A 78 -11.16 14.32 -14.80
C LEU A 78 -12.57 14.10 -15.38
N GLY A 79 -13.19 12.98 -15.00
CA GLY A 79 -14.51 12.59 -15.51
C GLY A 79 -14.52 12.10 -16.96
N GLY A 80 -13.36 12.08 -17.63
CA GLY A 80 -13.16 11.44 -18.92
C GLY A 80 -12.92 9.93 -18.80
N PRO A 81 -12.81 9.22 -19.93
CA PRO A 81 -12.44 7.81 -19.90
C PRO A 81 -10.95 7.64 -19.54
N PRO A 82 -10.59 6.52 -18.87
CA PRO A 82 -9.19 6.22 -18.57
C PRO A 82 -8.37 6.06 -19.86
N PHE A 83 -7.07 6.32 -19.79
CA PHE A 83 -6.15 5.93 -20.85
C PHE A 83 -6.24 4.41 -21.07
N ALA A 84 -6.32 3.97 -22.32
CA ALA A 84 -6.46 2.57 -22.67
C ALA A 84 -5.50 2.16 -23.78
N THR A 85 -4.84 1.02 -23.61
CA THR A 85 -3.98 0.38 -24.62
C THR A 85 -4.01 -1.14 -24.47
N THR A 86 -3.25 -1.86 -25.29
CA THR A 86 -3.03 -3.30 -25.14
C THR A 86 -1.57 -3.58 -24.84
N VAL A 87 -1.30 -4.28 -23.75
CA VAL A 87 0.04 -4.74 -23.39
C VAL A 87 0.22 -6.16 -23.91
N THR A 88 1.29 -6.38 -24.67
CA THR A 88 1.68 -7.71 -25.17
C THR A 88 3.05 -8.08 -24.61
N PRO A 89 3.26 -9.33 -24.14
CA PRO A 89 4.56 -9.77 -23.67
C PRO A 89 5.62 -9.55 -24.76
N PRO A 90 6.79 -8.97 -24.43
CA PRO A 90 7.80 -8.66 -25.43
C PRO A 90 8.29 -9.94 -26.14
N PRO A 91 8.41 -9.97 -27.49
CA PRO A 91 8.69 -11.19 -28.25
C PRO A 91 9.93 -11.97 -27.78
N GLY A 92 10.97 -11.25 -27.32
CA GLY A 92 12.21 -11.85 -26.80
C GLY A 92 12.05 -12.63 -25.49
N CYS A 93 10.96 -12.40 -24.75
CA CYS A 93 10.62 -13.01 -23.47
C CYS A 93 9.24 -13.70 -23.47
N ALA A 94 8.51 -13.66 -24.59
CA ALA A 94 7.21 -14.30 -24.76
C ALA A 94 7.32 -15.82 -24.65
N GLY A 95 6.33 -16.45 -23.99
CA GLY A 95 6.27 -17.91 -23.80
C GLY A 95 7.31 -18.49 -22.83
N GLN A 96 8.13 -17.65 -22.19
CA GLN A 96 9.12 -18.07 -21.19
C GLN A 96 8.55 -17.94 -19.77
N ARG A 97 9.18 -18.62 -18.81
CA ARG A 97 8.85 -18.44 -17.39
C ARG A 97 9.68 -17.29 -16.83
N TRP A 98 9.06 -16.49 -15.96
CA TRP A 98 9.72 -15.35 -15.34
C TRP A 98 10.02 -15.65 -13.89
N ASN A 99 11.15 -15.14 -13.44
CA ASN A 99 11.44 -15.03 -12.02
C ASN A 99 10.70 -13.81 -11.45
N LYS A 100 10.70 -12.69 -12.18
CA LYS A 100 10.14 -11.43 -11.71
C LYS A 100 9.58 -10.59 -12.84
N VAL A 101 8.56 -9.79 -12.56
CA VAL A 101 8.09 -8.71 -13.43
C VAL A 101 7.93 -7.44 -12.61
N VAL A 102 8.67 -6.39 -12.98
CA VAL A 102 8.67 -5.10 -12.26
C VAL A 102 7.97 -4.06 -13.11
N MET A 103 7.08 -3.31 -12.47
CA MET A 103 6.42 -2.15 -13.02
C MET A 103 7.12 -0.89 -12.51
N ASP A 104 7.50 -0.01 -13.43
CA ASP A 104 8.07 1.30 -13.17
C ASP A 104 7.05 2.39 -13.54
N TRP A 105 6.66 3.21 -12.57
CA TRP A 105 5.78 4.37 -12.72
C TRP A 105 6.59 5.65 -12.48
N SER A 106 6.81 6.44 -13.52
CA SER A 106 7.57 7.70 -13.45
C SER A 106 6.71 8.86 -13.89
N GLY A 107 6.82 9.98 -13.19
CA GLY A 107 6.05 11.17 -13.48
C GLY A 107 6.86 12.43 -13.37
N SER A 108 6.42 13.47 -14.08
CA SER A 108 6.84 14.85 -13.83
C SER A 108 5.64 15.78 -14.00
N VAL A 109 5.64 16.89 -13.27
CA VAL A 109 4.59 17.91 -13.33
C VAL A 109 5.16 19.26 -12.93
N LYS A 110 4.66 20.33 -13.56
CA LYS A 110 5.09 21.71 -13.32
C LYS A 110 3.91 22.66 -13.24
N GLY A 111 3.95 23.63 -12.32
CA GLY A 111 2.92 24.64 -12.10
C GLY A 111 2.06 24.34 -10.87
N ARG A 112 0.90 24.98 -10.75
CA ARG A 112 -0.01 24.75 -9.61
C ARG A 112 -0.91 23.55 -9.88
N GLN A 113 -0.93 22.56 -8.99
CA GLN A 113 -1.84 21.42 -9.07
C GLN A 113 -2.01 20.76 -7.69
N TYR A 114 -3.16 20.14 -7.45
CA TYR A 114 -3.36 19.26 -6.29
C TYR A 114 -2.94 17.84 -6.62
N ASP A 115 -2.72 17.03 -5.59
CA ASP A 115 -2.52 15.62 -5.81
C ASP A 115 -3.77 14.92 -6.34
N ARG A 116 -3.50 13.91 -7.16
CA ARG A 116 -4.48 13.10 -7.88
C ARG A 116 -4.26 11.65 -7.54
N LEU A 117 -5.34 10.96 -7.16
CA LEU A 117 -5.38 9.52 -7.10
C LEU A 117 -5.23 8.94 -8.51
N ALA A 118 -4.41 7.91 -8.65
CA ALA A 118 -4.23 7.19 -9.90
C ALA A 118 -4.23 5.68 -9.70
N GLY A 119 -4.64 4.96 -10.74
CA GLY A 119 -4.74 3.50 -10.74
C GLY A 119 -4.31 2.90 -12.07
N VAL A 120 -3.80 1.66 -12.03
CA VAL A 120 -3.43 0.88 -13.22
C VAL A 120 -4.10 -0.49 -13.16
N TRP A 121 -4.76 -0.88 -14.26
CA TRP A 121 -5.41 -2.17 -14.40
C TRP A 121 -4.88 -2.92 -15.62
N LEU A 122 -4.56 -4.20 -15.44
CA LEU A 122 -4.17 -5.12 -16.51
C LEU A 122 -5.22 -6.22 -16.59
N GLY A 123 -5.85 -6.44 -17.75
CA GLY A 123 -6.95 -7.39 -17.85
C GLY A 123 -8.14 -7.07 -16.93
N GLY A 124 -8.29 -5.79 -16.55
CA GLY A 124 -9.25 -5.30 -15.56
C GLY A 124 -8.83 -5.50 -14.10
N ALA A 125 -7.77 -6.27 -13.82
CA ALA A 125 -7.29 -6.49 -12.45
C ALA A 125 -6.41 -5.31 -12.03
N GLU A 126 -6.66 -4.78 -10.84
CA GLU A 126 -5.90 -3.63 -10.32
C GLU A 126 -4.52 -4.08 -9.91
N ILE A 127 -3.49 -3.55 -10.58
CA ILE A 127 -2.09 -3.89 -10.31
C ILE A 127 -1.37 -2.78 -9.55
N PHE A 128 -1.93 -1.56 -9.49
CA PHE A 128 -1.28 -0.42 -8.83
C PHE A 128 -2.30 0.65 -8.44
N ARG A 129 -2.08 1.25 -7.26
CA ARG A 129 -2.76 2.46 -6.79
C ARG A 129 -1.76 3.41 -6.14
N THR A 130 -1.91 4.71 -6.40
CA THR A 130 -0.99 5.77 -5.95
C THR A 130 -1.73 7.10 -5.79
N SER A 131 -1.17 8.04 -5.03
CA SER A 131 -1.46 9.47 -5.20
C SER A 131 -0.22 10.19 -5.72
N THR A 132 -0.42 11.14 -6.62
CA THR A 132 0.68 11.98 -7.15
C THR A 132 1.19 12.97 -6.09
N PRO A 133 2.40 13.53 -6.25
CA PRO A 133 2.83 14.67 -5.43
C PRO A 133 2.24 15.99 -5.95
N GLU A 134 2.11 16.98 -5.07
CA GLU A 134 1.78 18.36 -5.47
C GLU A 134 3.02 19.09 -6.02
N PRO A 135 2.99 19.60 -7.27
CA PRO A 135 4.10 20.35 -7.87
C PRO A 135 4.29 21.75 -7.31
N ASP A 136 5.39 22.36 -7.71
CA ASP A 136 5.64 23.79 -7.65
C ASP A 136 5.84 24.41 -9.05
N GLU A 137 6.15 25.71 -9.09
CA GLU A 137 6.33 26.44 -10.34
C GLU A 137 7.57 26.02 -11.12
N ASP A 138 8.60 25.46 -10.47
CA ASP A 138 9.82 24.98 -11.12
C ASP A 138 9.63 23.57 -11.70
N GLY A 139 8.79 22.78 -11.04
CA GLY A 139 8.37 21.45 -11.44
C GLY A 139 9.15 20.36 -10.72
N ILE A 140 8.52 19.21 -10.57
CA ILE A 140 9.04 18.06 -9.84
C ILE A 140 8.98 16.80 -10.69
N SER A 141 9.83 15.83 -10.36
CA SER A 141 9.80 14.47 -10.89
C SER A 141 9.82 13.45 -9.77
N TRP A 142 9.21 12.29 -10.01
CA TRP A 142 9.22 11.19 -9.05
C TRP A 142 9.14 9.83 -9.74
N HIS A 143 9.48 8.79 -9.00
CA HIS A 143 9.49 7.42 -9.48
C HIS A 143 8.99 6.47 -8.39
N VAL A 144 8.18 5.49 -8.80
CA VAL A 144 7.70 4.39 -7.94
C VAL A 144 7.84 3.09 -8.72
N ASP A 145 8.32 2.04 -8.04
CA ASP A 145 8.28 0.68 -8.57
C ASP A 145 7.42 -0.26 -7.74
N LYS A 146 6.87 -1.27 -8.42
CA LYS A 146 6.09 -2.35 -7.82
C LYS A 146 6.44 -3.68 -8.48
N ASP A 147 6.65 -4.70 -7.65
CA ASP A 147 6.67 -6.08 -8.11
C ASP A 147 5.23 -6.50 -8.48
N ILE A 148 5.02 -6.84 -9.75
CA ILE A 148 3.73 -7.31 -10.27
C ILE A 148 3.79 -8.78 -10.69
N THR A 149 4.80 -9.53 -10.22
CA THR A 149 5.03 -10.94 -10.59
C THR A 149 3.83 -11.82 -10.29
N GLU A 150 3.11 -11.58 -9.21
CA GLU A 150 1.91 -12.36 -8.86
C GLU A 150 0.80 -12.28 -9.91
N PHE A 151 0.78 -11.23 -10.74
CA PHE A 151 -0.11 -11.06 -11.88
C PHE A 151 0.34 -11.81 -13.14
N THR A 152 1.30 -12.73 -13.02
CA THR A 152 1.79 -13.59 -14.13
C THR A 152 0.68 -14.21 -15.00
N PRO A 153 -0.46 -14.69 -14.45
CA PRO A 153 -1.56 -15.20 -15.26
C PRO A 153 -2.11 -14.22 -16.30
N LEU A 154 -1.98 -12.91 -16.07
CA LEU A 154 -2.40 -11.87 -17.00
C LEU A 154 -1.24 -11.42 -17.88
N LEU A 155 -0.04 -11.39 -17.33
CA LEU A 155 1.13 -10.87 -18.01
C LEU A 155 1.61 -11.75 -19.18
N THR A 156 1.19 -13.02 -19.29
CA THR A 156 1.70 -14.02 -20.27
C THR A 156 1.01 -14.00 -21.62
N THR A 157 -0.07 -13.23 -21.73
CA THR A 157 -0.84 -13.05 -22.96
C THR A 157 -1.05 -11.56 -23.20
N ALA A 158 -1.49 -11.20 -24.41
CA ALA A 158 -1.95 -9.83 -24.63
C ALA A 158 -3.14 -9.52 -23.70
N GLN A 159 -3.12 -8.35 -23.07
CA GLN A 159 -4.16 -7.88 -22.15
C GLN A 159 -4.48 -6.41 -22.40
N PRO A 160 -5.73 -5.98 -22.22
CA PRO A 160 -6.03 -4.55 -22.12
C PRO A 160 -5.34 -3.97 -20.87
N LEU A 161 -4.78 -2.78 -21.03
CA LEU A 161 -4.26 -1.97 -19.94
C LEU A 161 -5.09 -0.69 -19.86
N GLN A 162 -5.51 -0.33 -18.65
CA GLN A 162 -6.18 0.94 -18.37
C GLN A 162 -5.41 1.70 -17.29
N VAL A 163 -5.30 3.01 -17.46
CA VAL A 163 -4.69 3.92 -16.47
C VAL A 163 -5.63 5.08 -16.23
N GLU A 164 -6.01 5.28 -14.98
CA GLU A 164 -6.82 6.42 -14.55
C GLU A 164 -5.94 7.39 -13.77
N LEU A 165 -6.00 8.66 -14.15
CA LEU A 165 -5.47 9.79 -13.41
C LEU A 165 -6.34 10.99 -13.81
N GLY A 166 -7.34 11.29 -12.98
CA GLY A 166 -8.27 12.39 -13.21
C GLY A 166 -7.62 13.73 -12.88
N ASN A 167 -7.31 14.53 -13.89
CA ASN A 167 -6.71 15.85 -13.72
C ASN A 167 -7.56 16.95 -14.36
N VAL A 168 -7.41 18.18 -13.86
CA VAL A 168 -8.04 19.38 -14.43
C VAL A 168 -6.96 20.43 -14.64
N VAL A 169 -6.93 21.01 -15.84
CA VAL A 169 -6.05 22.13 -16.17
C VAL A 169 -6.88 23.35 -16.58
N ASN A 170 -6.66 24.46 -15.88
CA ASN A 170 -7.34 25.74 -16.10
C ASN A 170 -6.43 26.92 -15.71
N ALA A 171 -7.00 28.13 -15.56
CA ALA A 171 -6.24 29.33 -15.23
C ALA A 171 -5.59 29.30 -13.82
N THR A 172 -6.12 28.47 -12.90
CA THR A 172 -5.59 28.30 -11.55
C THR A 172 -4.72 27.05 -11.45
N TYR A 173 -5.19 25.92 -11.96
CA TYR A 173 -4.47 24.65 -11.95
C TYR A 173 -3.78 24.45 -13.29
N THR A 174 -2.48 24.70 -13.36
CA THR A 174 -1.73 24.72 -14.62
C THR A 174 -0.91 23.45 -14.85
N GLY A 175 -0.83 22.57 -13.84
CA GLY A 175 0.01 21.37 -13.90
C GLY A 175 -0.59 20.25 -14.73
N VAL A 176 0.10 19.90 -15.82
CA VAL A 176 -0.11 18.69 -16.62
C VAL A 176 0.83 17.59 -16.11
N TYR A 177 0.29 16.40 -15.82
CA TYR A 177 1.09 15.26 -15.38
C TYR A 177 1.64 14.50 -16.59
N HIS A 178 2.96 14.51 -16.77
CA HIS A 178 3.65 13.77 -17.82
C HIS A 178 4.08 12.42 -17.28
N MET A 179 3.42 11.35 -17.71
CA MET A 179 3.53 10.03 -17.09
C MET A 179 4.11 8.98 -18.04
N ARG A 180 4.98 8.14 -17.49
CA ARG A 180 5.56 6.99 -18.18
C ARG A 180 5.43 5.73 -17.33
N LEU A 181 4.95 4.66 -17.95
CA LEU A 181 4.83 3.32 -17.35
C LEU A 181 5.62 2.31 -18.17
N THR A 182 6.47 1.53 -17.51
CA THR A 182 7.21 0.43 -18.16
C THR A 182 7.09 -0.87 -17.38
N PHE A 183 7.05 -2.00 -18.09
CA PHE A 183 7.15 -3.34 -17.49
C PHE A 183 8.47 -3.96 -17.90
N THR A 184 9.21 -4.50 -16.92
CA THR A 184 10.45 -5.26 -17.14
C THR A 184 10.28 -6.70 -16.70
N TYR A 185 10.42 -7.63 -17.64
CA TYR A 185 10.25 -9.07 -17.46
C TYR A 185 11.60 -9.75 -17.27
N TYR A 186 11.90 -10.21 -16.06
CA TYR A 186 13.14 -10.92 -15.72
C TYR A 186 12.93 -12.43 -15.85
N LEU A 187 13.68 -13.06 -16.76
CA LEU A 187 13.54 -14.48 -17.05
C LEU A 187 14.05 -15.34 -15.90
N ALA A 188 13.41 -16.50 -15.72
CA ALA A 188 13.89 -17.49 -14.77
C ALA A 188 15.14 -18.22 -15.28
N ASP A 189 16.05 -18.53 -14.37
CA ASP A 189 17.21 -19.39 -14.61
C ASP A 189 17.44 -20.35 -13.43
N ALA A 190 18.59 -21.04 -13.39
CA ALA A 190 18.89 -22.01 -12.34
C ALA A 190 19.13 -21.38 -10.95
N ARG A 191 19.55 -20.11 -10.87
CA ARG A 191 19.77 -19.35 -9.63
C ARG A 191 18.53 -18.54 -9.23
N HIS A 192 17.74 -18.13 -10.21
CA HIS A 192 16.53 -17.34 -10.06
C HIS A 192 15.35 -18.14 -10.63
N PRO A 193 14.83 -19.14 -9.91
CA PRO A 193 13.76 -20.00 -10.43
C PRO A 193 12.47 -19.21 -10.64
N ALA A 194 11.60 -19.74 -11.51
CA ALA A 194 10.29 -19.15 -11.72
C ALA A 194 9.45 -19.20 -10.43
N VAL A 195 8.79 -18.10 -10.10
CA VAL A 195 7.95 -18.01 -8.90
C VAL A 195 6.62 -18.71 -9.14
N ARG A 196 6.10 -19.39 -8.11
CA ARG A 196 4.76 -19.97 -8.15
C ARG A 196 3.72 -18.87 -7.89
N THR A 197 2.92 -18.58 -8.89
CA THR A 197 1.78 -17.64 -8.79
C THR A 197 0.46 -18.40 -8.74
N ALA A 198 -0.64 -17.66 -8.58
CA ALA A 198 -1.98 -18.21 -8.75
C ALA A 198 -2.18 -18.76 -10.18
N ASP A 199 -3.16 -19.65 -10.36
CA ASP A 199 -3.53 -20.16 -11.69
C ASP A 199 -4.34 -19.12 -12.49
N ARG A 200 -5.12 -18.28 -11.80
CA ARG A 200 -5.93 -17.23 -12.41
C ARG A 200 -5.94 -15.98 -11.54
N VAL A 201 -5.99 -14.83 -12.20
CA VAL A 201 -6.34 -13.56 -11.58
C VAL A 201 -7.67 -13.09 -12.15
N VAL A 202 -8.60 -12.68 -11.29
CA VAL A 202 -9.94 -12.21 -11.68
C VAL A 202 -10.17 -10.82 -11.08
N PRO A 203 -10.62 -9.84 -11.87
CA PRO A 203 -10.82 -8.49 -11.37
C PRO A 203 -12.01 -8.38 -10.40
N VAL A 204 -11.85 -7.59 -9.35
CA VAL A 204 -12.93 -7.08 -8.50
C VAL A 204 -13.03 -5.59 -8.74
N ALA A 205 -13.71 -5.25 -9.83
CA ALA A 205 -13.68 -3.95 -10.47
C ALA A 205 -15.07 -3.58 -11.02
N ARG A 206 -15.31 -2.27 -11.21
CA ARG A 206 -16.46 -1.73 -11.94
C ARG A 206 -16.34 -2.13 -13.41
N ALA A 207 -17.32 -2.86 -13.91
CA ALA A 207 -17.33 -3.39 -15.27
C ALA A 207 -18.03 -2.47 -16.28
N GLU A 208 -18.06 -1.15 -16.02
CA GLU A 208 -18.74 -0.19 -16.88
C GLU A 208 -17.81 0.31 -17.99
N PRO A 209 -18.18 0.18 -19.28
CA PRO A 209 -17.35 0.64 -20.38
C PRO A 209 -17.07 2.14 -20.31
N GLY A 210 -15.80 2.53 -20.45
CA GLY A 210 -15.37 3.93 -20.45
C GLY A 210 -15.26 4.56 -19.05
N ALA A 211 -15.60 3.86 -17.98
CA ALA A 211 -15.34 4.31 -16.61
C ALA A 211 -13.99 3.76 -16.09
N ALA A 212 -13.41 4.43 -15.10
CA ALA A 212 -12.32 3.88 -14.31
C ALA A 212 -12.77 2.55 -13.67
N PRO A 213 -11.94 1.48 -13.69
CA PRO A 213 -12.35 0.17 -13.17
C PRO A 213 -12.48 0.07 -11.65
N TRP A 214 -12.17 1.09 -10.85
CA TRP A 214 -12.52 1.08 -9.43
C TRP A 214 -13.99 1.44 -9.18
N PHE A 215 -14.46 1.18 -7.97
CA PHE A 215 -15.74 1.67 -7.48
C PHE A 215 -15.54 2.96 -6.69
N GLU A 216 -16.27 4.00 -7.07
CA GLU A 216 -16.44 5.21 -6.28
C GLU A 216 -17.76 5.10 -5.53
N LEU A 217 -17.67 5.11 -4.20
CA LEU A 217 -18.79 4.90 -3.29
C LEU A 217 -19.10 6.19 -2.57
N ALA A 218 -20.37 6.61 -2.60
CA ALA A 218 -20.85 7.66 -1.70
C ALA A 218 -20.98 7.14 -0.25
N LYS A 219 -21.24 8.06 0.68
CA LYS A 219 -21.48 7.77 2.11
C LYS A 219 -22.41 6.56 2.30
N GLY A 220 -21.93 5.54 3.01
CA GLY A 220 -22.69 4.34 3.37
C GLY A 220 -23.02 3.39 2.20
N ALA A 221 -22.50 3.65 0.99
CA ALA A 221 -22.71 2.79 -0.16
C ALA A 221 -21.82 1.54 -0.13
N SER A 222 -22.13 0.57 -1.00
CA SER A 222 -21.34 -0.64 -1.19
C SER A 222 -21.23 -0.96 -2.68
N ALA A 223 -20.15 -1.64 -3.06
CA ALA A 223 -19.93 -2.14 -4.41
C ALA A 223 -20.19 -3.64 -4.45
N THR A 224 -20.90 -4.15 -5.45
CA THR A 224 -21.09 -5.59 -5.65
C THR A 224 -20.67 -6.00 -7.06
N THR A 225 -19.87 -7.05 -7.16
CA THR A 225 -19.52 -7.70 -8.43
C THR A 225 -19.89 -9.17 -8.42
N SER A 226 -20.07 -9.75 -9.61
CA SER A 226 -20.39 -11.16 -9.79
C SER A 226 -19.20 -11.93 -10.37
N VAL A 227 -18.82 -13.02 -9.72
CA VAL A 227 -17.67 -13.85 -10.10
C VAL A 227 -18.10 -15.30 -10.25
N THR A 228 -17.72 -15.92 -11.35
CA THR A 228 -17.85 -17.39 -11.51
C THR A 228 -16.51 -18.04 -11.22
N PHE A 229 -16.44 -18.80 -10.12
CA PHE A 229 -15.20 -19.45 -9.71
C PHE A 229 -14.94 -20.76 -10.47
N PRO A 230 -13.66 -21.17 -10.61
CA PRO A 230 -13.34 -22.51 -11.12
C PRO A 230 -13.99 -23.60 -10.29
N ARG A 231 -14.58 -24.60 -10.95
CA ARG A 231 -15.23 -25.75 -10.27
C ARG A 231 -14.26 -26.61 -9.47
N ASN A 232 -12.96 -26.47 -9.72
CA ASN A 232 -11.86 -27.15 -9.04
C ASN A 232 -11.01 -26.20 -8.17
N LEU A 233 -11.59 -25.12 -7.66
CA LEU A 233 -10.92 -24.15 -6.78
C LEU A 233 -10.30 -24.83 -5.55
N THR A 234 -9.09 -24.40 -5.18
CA THR A 234 -8.35 -24.84 -3.99
C THR A 234 -7.97 -23.70 -3.06
N ARG A 235 -7.85 -22.48 -3.58
CA ARG A 235 -7.59 -21.26 -2.82
C ARG A 235 -8.21 -20.05 -3.49
N ALA A 236 -8.72 -19.11 -2.70
CA ALA A 236 -9.12 -17.78 -3.15
C ALA A 236 -8.60 -16.71 -2.18
N ARG A 237 -7.70 -15.84 -2.66
CA ARG A 237 -7.19 -14.66 -1.95
C ARG A 237 -7.65 -13.42 -2.69
N LEU A 238 -8.08 -12.39 -1.96
CA LEU A 238 -8.41 -11.07 -2.51
C LEU A 238 -7.36 -10.06 -2.08
N GLU A 239 -6.74 -9.37 -3.04
CA GLU A 239 -6.10 -8.08 -2.78
C GLU A 239 -7.13 -6.97 -2.92
N LEU A 240 -7.24 -6.13 -1.89
CA LEU A 240 -8.21 -5.06 -1.79
C LEU A 240 -7.49 -3.72 -1.64
N TYR A 241 -7.86 -2.75 -2.47
CA TYR A 241 -7.49 -1.35 -2.32
C TYR A 241 -8.66 -0.54 -1.79
N ALA A 242 -8.38 0.40 -0.89
CA ALA A 242 -9.36 1.33 -0.33
C ALA A 242 -8.71 2.68 0.00
N ARG A 243 -9.33 3.76 -0.43
CA ARG A 243 -8.92 5.16 -0.15
C ARG A 243 -10.17 5.99 0.12
N GLY A 244 -10.19 6.73 1.23
CA GLY A 244 -11.22 7.73 1.51
C GLY A 244 -10.89 9.06 0.83
N GLY A 245 -11.92 9.83 0.51
CA GLY A 245 -11.81 11.19 -0.05
C GLY A 245 -12.78 12.15 0.64
N GLY A 246 -12.62 13.44 0.38
CA GLY A 246 -13.40 14.48 1.05
C GLY A 246 -13.16 14.47 2.56
N CYS A 247 -14.21 14.46 3.37
CA CYS A 247 -14.06 14.34 4.83
C CYS A 247 -13.42 13.02 5.27
N ASP A 248 -13.55 11.96 4.47
CA ASP A 248 -12.88 10.69 4.74
C ASP A 248 -11.45 10.64 4.17
N GLU A 249 -10.92 11.72 3.59
CA GLU A 249 -9.50 11.82 3.26
C GLU A 249 -8.63 11.77 4.54
N GLN A 250 -9.12 12.37 5.62
CA GLN A 250 -8.47 12.47 6.92
C GLN A 250 -9.39 11.89 8.02
N TRP A 251 -10.09 10.79 7.72
CA TRP A 251 -11.10 10.18 8.59
C TRP A 251 -10.64 9.94 10.04
N PHE A 252 -9.34 9.80 10.29
CA PHE A 252 -8.78 9.57 11.62
C PHE A 252 -8.92 10.79 12.56
N THR A 253 -9.14 12.01 12.03
CA THR A 253 -9.47 13.20 12.84
C THR A 253 -10.98 13.48 12.90
N ALA A 254 -11.82 12.59 12.34
CA ALA A 254 -13.26 12.79 12.33
C ALA A 254 -13.86 12.62 13.74
N VAL A 255 -14.80 13.50 14.07
CA VAL A 255 -15.45 13.59 15.38
C VAL A 255 -16.92 13.16 15.29
N PRO A 256 -17.63 13.00 16.43
CA PRO A 256 -19.08 12.80 16.41
C PRO A 256 -19.83 13.91 15.66
N ASP A 257 -20.94 13.55 15.01
CA ASP A 257 -21.69 14.47 14.14
C ASP A 257 -22.16 15.75 14.84
N ASP A 258 -22.51 15.66 16.12
CA ASP A 258 -22.94 16.80 16.93
C ASP A 258 -21.81 17.76 17.26
N LEU A 259 -20.59 17.26 17.50
CA LEU A 259 -19.40 18.10 17.65
C LEU A 259 -19.00 18.73 16.31
N ALA A 260 -18.99 17.94 15.22
CA ALA A 260 -18.67 18.46 13.88
C ALA A 260 -19.61 19.59 13.46
N ALA A 261 -20.89 19.49 13.80
CA ALA A 261 -21.89 20.52 13.51
C ALA A 261 -21.62 21.88 14.19
N THR A 262 -20.75 21.94 15.20
CA THR A 262 -20.35 23.21 15.85
C THR A 262 -19.35 24.02 15.01
N ALA A 263 -18.61 23.37 14.12
CA ALA A 263 -17.60 23.99 13.25
C ALA A 263 -17.50 23.24 11.91
N PRO A 264 -18.55 23.27 11.07
CA PRO A 264 -18.66 22.42 9.88
C PRO A 264 -17.62 22.70 8.78
N ASP A 265 -16.99 23.89 8.80
CA ASP A 265 -15.92 24.25 7.85
C ASP A 265 -14.54 23.74 8.32
N LEU A 266 -14.44 23.19 9.53
CA LEU A 266 -13.18 22.77 10.17
C LEU A 266 -13.21 21.29 10.60
N LEU A 267 -14.38 20.78 10.98
CA LEU A 267 -14.54 19.45 11.56
C LEU A 267 -15.36 18.53 10.67
N CYS A 268 -14.83 17.33 10.45
CA CYS A 268 -15.54 16.25 9.76
C CYS A 268 -16.27 15.34 10.76
N GLY A 269 -17.52 14.98 10.42
CA GLY A 269 -18.36 14.10 11.23
C GLY A 269 -18.15 12.59 10.99
N GLY A 270 -19.06 11.77 11.52
CA GLY A 270 -19.10 10.32 11.35
C GLY A 270 -18.21 9.52 12.30
N GLY A 271 -17.42 10.19 13.14
CA GLY A 271 -16.41 9.59 14.02
C GLY A 271 -15.24 8.96 13.26
N PRO A 272 -14.18 8.49 13.96
CA PRO A 272 -12.92 8.14 13.32
C PRO A 272 -12.77 6.65 13.01
N TYR A 273 -13.72 5.78 13.36
CA TYR A 273 -13.54 4.34 13.09
C TYR A 273 -13.96 3.98 11.66
N ARG A 274 -13.06 3.37 10.89
CA ARG A 274 -13.30 2.82 9.56
C ARG A 274 -12.82 1.37 9.51
N GLU A 275 -13.53 0.55 8.75
CA GLU A 275 -13.11 -0.79 8.36
C GLU A 275 -13.71 -1.10 6.98
N VAL A 276 -13.03 -1.89 6.16
CA VAL A 276 -13.55 -2.30 4.85
C VAL A 276 -13.97 -3.77 4.92
N GLN A 277 -15.26 -4.01 4.80
CA GLN A 277 -15.88 -5.32 4.89
C GLN A 277 -15.99 -5.96 3.50
N VAL A 278 -15.65 -7.24 3.40
CA VAL A 278 -15.89 -8.04 2.19
C VAL A 278 -16.87 -9.16 2.50
N LEU A 279 -17.94 -9.24 1.72
CA LEU A 279 -18.97 -10.26 1.83
C LEU A 279 -18.95 -11.17 0.60
N VAL A 280 -19.18 -12.47 0.83
CA VAL A 280 -19.38 -13.51 -0.18
C VAL A 280 -20.84 -13.97 -0.09
N ASP A 281 -21.61 -13.81 -1.15
CA ASP A 281 -23.05 -14.16 -1.19
C ASP A 281 -23.85 -13.56 0.00
N GLY A 282 -23.52 -12.32 0.38
CA GLY A 282 -24.14 -11.60 1.49
C GLY A 282 -23.66 -12.02 2.89
N ARG A 283 -22.73 -12.97 3.01
CA ARG A 283 -22.10 -13.37 4.28
C ARG A 283 -20.74 -12.70 4.43
N PRO A 284 -20.41 -12.08 5.58
CA PRO A 284 -19.11 -11.46 5.75
C PRO A 284 -18.01 -12.52 5.73
N ALA A 285 -16.97 -12.26 4.95
CA ALA A 285 -15.91 -13.22 4.64
C ALA A 285 -14.51 -12.74 5.04
N GLY A 286 -14.32 -11.42 5.19
CA GLY A 286 -13.10 -10.85 5.71
C GLY A 286 -13.20 -9.35 5.91
N LEU A 287 -12.21 -8.80 6.62
CA LEU A 287 -12.13 -7.39 6.96
C LEU A 287 -10.71 -6.89 6.68
N ALA A 288 -10.62 -5.66 6.18
CA ALA A 288 -9.41 -4.88 6.14
C ALA A 288 -9.56 -3.64 7.02
N GLN A 289 -8.52 -3.35 7.79
CA GLN A 289 -8.44 -2.13 8.56
C GLN A 289 -7.64 -1.10 7.73
N PRO A 290 -8.26 0.01 7.28
CA PRO A 290 -7.60 0.95 6.40
C PRO A 290 -6.46 1.70 7.13
N TYR A 291 -5.31 1.79 6.48
CA TYR A 291 -4.20 2.62 6.90
C TYR A 291 -4.58 4.11 6.86
N PRO A 292 -4.27 4.92 7.90
CA PRO A 292 -4.55 6.36 7.91
C PRO A 292 -3.52 7.11 7.05
N VAL A 293 -3.58 6.93 5.73
CA VAL A 293 -2.72 7.65 4.79
C VAL A 293 -2.96 9.16 4.86
N VAL A 294 -1.91 9.95 4.64
CA VAL A 294 -2.02 11.39 4.37
C VAL A 294 -1.58 11.67 2.94
N TYR A 295 -2.33 12.50 2.23
CA TYR A 295 -2.05 12.92 0.85
C TYR A 295 -1.05 14.09 0.84
N SER A 296 -0.40 14.41 -0.29
CA SER A 296 0.64 15.48 -0.31
C SER A 296 0.12 16.87 -0.01
N GLY A 297 -1.18 17.11 -0.17
CA GLY A 297 -1.82 18.35 0.28
C GLY A 297 -2.42 18.27 1.69
N GLY A 298 -2.53 17.07 2.26
CA GLY A 298 -3.31 16.80 3.46
C GLY A 298 -2.75 17.45 4.73
N ILE A 299 -3.62 17.93 5.60
CA ILE A 299 -3.31 18.62 6.87
C ILE A 299 -2.53 19.94 6.63
N VAL A 300 -1.26 19.88 6.23
CA VAL A 300 -0.44 21.02 5.79
C VAL A 300 0.51 20.55 4.69
N PRO A 301 0.48 21.11 3.46
CA PRO A 301 1.30 20.62 2.35
C PRO A 301 2.81 20.57 2.62
N THR A 302 3.34 21.49 3.44
CA THR A 302 4.79 21.56 3.74
C THR A 302 5.28 20.47 4.69
N LEU A 303 4.40 19.68 5.31
CA LEU A 303 4.78 18.46 6.05
C LEU A 303 5.47 17.44 5.13
N TRP A 304 5.01 17.37 3.88
CA TRP A 304 5.28 16.25 2.95
C TRP A 304 6.32 16.60 1.87
N ARG A 305 7.07 17.69 2.07
CA ARG A 305 8.01 18.24 1.08
C ARG A 305 9.45 18.22 1.64
N PRO A 306 10.39 17.45 1.06
CA PRO A 306 10.25 16.51 -0.06
C PRO A 306 9.92 15.08 0.39
N VAL A 307 9.92 14.79 1.70
CA VAL A 307 9.65 13.43 2.21
C VAL A 307 8.14 13.22 2.26
N ALA A 308 7.64 12.33 1.40
CA ALA A 308 6.22 12.03 1.28
C ALA A 308 5.68 11.26 2.49
N ALA A 309 4.37 11.33 2.73
CA ALA A 309 3.74 10.53 3.78
C ALA A 309 3.85 9.02 3.48
N VAL A 310 3.79 8.21 4.53
CA VAL A 310 3.86 6.75 4.39
C VAL A 310 2.66 6.28 3.55
N ASP A 311 2.91 5.38 2.60
CA ASP A 311 1.91 4.81 1.69
C ASP A 311 1.26 5.79 0.69
N GLN A 312 1.77 7.03 0.58
CA GLN A 312 1.25 8.04 -0.35
C GLN A 312 1.48 7.64 -1.81
N PHE A 313 2.74 7.42 -2.19
CA PHE A 313 3.14 7.11 -3.58
C PHE A 313 2.96 5.64 -3.97
N ARG A 314 2.97 4.72 -3.00
CA ARG A 314 2.71 3.31 -3.23
C ARG A 314 1.69 2.83 -2.22
N THR A 315 0.41 2.86 -2.58
CA THR A 315 -0.62 2.27 -1.73
C THR A 315 -0.40 0.77 -1.67
N LEU A 316 -0.35 0.19 -0.47
CA LEU A 316 -0.35 -1.26 -0.33
C LEU A 316 -1.78 -1.79 -0.23
N ALA A 317 -2.04 -2.90 -0.93
CA ALA A 317 -3.31 -3.61 -0.84
C ALA A 317 -3.43 -4.36 0.48
N TYR A 318 -4.67 -4.67 0.87
CA TYR A 318 -4.97 -5.58 1.97
C TYR A 318 -5.23 -6.99 1.43
N ASP A 319 -4.61 -7.98 2.05
CA ASP A 319 -4.80 -9.39 1.72
C ASP A 319 -5.89 -10.04 2.56
N LEU A 320 -6.95 -10.51 1.90
CA LEU A 320 -8.06 -11.23 2.53
C LEU A 320 -8.09 -12.67 2.03
N GLU A 321 -8.03 -13.62 2.97
CA GLU A 321 -8.06 -15.06 2.68
C GLU A 321 -9.50 -15.59 2.67
N LEU A 322 -10.06 -15.80 1.47
CA LEU A 322 -11.45 -16.22 1.26
C LEU A 322 -11.59 -17.74 1.11
N THR A 323 -10.49 -18.51 1.15
CA THR A 323 -10.49 -19.96 0.99
C THR A 323 -11.45 -20.74 1.91
N PRO A 324 -11.79 -20.31 3.14
CA PRO A 324 -12.84 -20.99 3.91
C PRO A 324 -14.18 -21.16 3.16
N PHE A 325 -14.53 -20.22 2.27
CA PHE A 325 -15.75 -20.27 1.46
C PHE A 325 -15.61 -21.08 0.16
N ALA A 326 -14.39 -21.43 -0.24
CA ALA A 326 -14.12 -21.99 -1.57
C ALA A 326 -14.94 -23.23 -1.91
N GLY A 327 -15.31 -24.06 -0.92
CA GLY A 327 -16.16 -25.23 -1.15
C GLY A 327 -17.56 -24.91 -1.64
N GLU A 328 -18.10 -23.76 -1.25
CA GLU A 328 -19.43 -23.26 -1.64
C GLU A 328 -19.40 -22.55 -2.99
N LEU A 329 -18.23 -22.06 -3.40
CA LEU A 329 -18.01 -21.30 -4.64
C LEU A 329 -17.82 -22.17 -5.90
N THR A 330 -17.68 -23.49 -5.73
CA THR A 330 -17.31 -24.43 -6.81
C THR A 330 -18.48 -25.00 -7.61
N ASP A 331 -19.70 -24.51 -7.40
CA ASP A 331 -20.91 -25.01 -8.07
C ASP A 331 -21.02 -24.57 -9.54
N GLY A 332 -20.11 -23.66 -9.96
CA GLY A 332 -19.98 -23.08 -11.29
C GLY A 332 -21.14 -22.19 -11.70
N ARG A 333 -21.84 -21.61 -10.73
CA ARG A 333 -22.73 -20.47 -10.90
C ARG A 333 -21.99 -19.18 -10.55
N PRO A 334 -22.54 -18.02 -10.93
CA PRO A 334 -22.03 -16.74 -10.44
C PRO A 334 -22.33 -16.56 -8.95
N HIS A 335 -21.32 -16.09 -8.20
CA HIS A 335 -21.39 -15.71 -6.79
C HIS A 335 -21.16 -14.20 -6.67
N THR A 336 -21.65 -13.58 -5.59
CA THR A 336 -21.45 -12.15 -5.37
C THR A 336 -20.32 -11.86 -4.39
N LEU A 337 -19.53 -10.84 -4.72
CA LEU A 337 -18.58 -10.22 -3.80
C LEU A 337 -19.01 -8.78 -3.57
N THR A 338 -19.22 -8.42 -2.32
CA THR A 338 -19.62 -7.06 -1.92
C THR A 338 -18.55 -6.43 -1.06
N ILE A 339 -18.14 -5.20 -1.39
CA ILE A 339 -17.19 -4.39 -0.62
C ILE A 339 -17.95 -3.23 0.03
N THR A 340 -17.79 -3.07 1.34
CA THR A 340 -18.45 -2.02 2.13
C THR A 340 -17.46 -1.34 3.07
N PRO A 341 -17.09 -0.07 2.84
CA PRO A 341 -16.40 0.77 3.82
C PRO A 341 -17.35 1.15 4.96
N TYR A 342 -17.34 0.38 6.05
CA TYR A 342 -18.13 0.66 7.23
C TYR A 342 -17.60 1.91 7.94
N GLY A 343 -18.52 2.70 8.48
CA GLY A 343 -18.21 3.98 9.11
C GLY A 343 -17.97 5.11 8.12
N SER A 344 -17.99 4.85 6.80
CA SER A 344 -17.82 5.90 5.79
C SER A 344 -18.77 7.07 6.01
N ASN A 345 -18.21 8.26 6.06
CA ASN A 345 -18.93 9.52 6.18
C ASN A 345 -18.89 10.34 4.88
N ASP A 346 -18.03 9.96 3.94
CA ASP A 346 -17.91 10.60 2.63
C ASP A 346 -17.53 9.56 1.56
N THR A 347 -16.87 9.99 0.49
CA THR A 347 -16.53 9.16 -0.65
C THR A 347 -15.41 8.17 -0.37
N TRP A 348 -15.53 6.96 -0.95
CA TRP A 348 -14.50 5.93 -0.90
C TRP A 348 -14.26 5.33 -2.27
N THR A 349 -12.98 5.22 -2.65
CA THR A 349 -12.55 4.51 -3.84
C THR A 349 -12.07 3.12 -3.45
N VAL A 350 -12.75 2.07 -3.92
CA VAL A 350 -12.43 0.67 -3.60
C VAL A 350 -12.32 -0.20 -4.86
N GLY A 351 -11.55 -1.28 -4.78
CA GLY A 351 -11.34 -2.20 -5.90
C GLY A 351 -10.33 -3.28 -5.53
N GLY A 352 -10.09 -4.23 -6.42
CA GLY A 352 -9.14 -5.29 -6.11
C GLY A 352 -9.00 -6.37 -7.16
N SER A 353 -8.28 -7.42 -6.76
CA SER A 353 -7.91 -8.54 -7.62
C SER A 353 -7.99 -9.86 -6.84
N LEU A 354 -8.73 -10.83 -7.37
CA LEU A 354 -8.79 -12.19 -6.83
C LEU A 354 -7.69 -13.06 -7.43
N PHE A 355 -6.98 -13.77 -6.58
CA PHE A 355 -5.97 -14.78 -6.92
C PHE A 355 -6.51 -16.16 -6.60
N LEU A 356 -6.67 -16.99 -7.63
CA LEU A 356 -7.34 -18.28 -7.55
C LEU A 356 -6.37 -19.42 -7.91
N ASP A 357 -6.23 -20.39 -7.00
CA ASP A 357 -5.52 -21.65 -7.24
C ASP A 357 -6.52 -22.78 -7.52
N THR A 358 -6.16 -23.73 -8.37
CA THR A 358 -7.02 -24.84 -8.77
C THR A 358 -6.35 -26.20 -8.59
N ASP A 359 -7.18 -27.24 -8.47
CA ASP A 359 -6.72 -28.62 -8.42
C ASP A 359 -6.51 -29.17 -9.84
N HIS A 360 -5.25 -29.30 -10.25
CA HIS A 360 -4.93 -29.76 -11.61
C HIS A 360 -5.19 -31.26 -11.83
N ARG A 361 -5.51 -32.03 -10.78
CA ARG A 361 -5.78 -33.48 -10.84
C ARG A 361 -7.24 -33.82 -10.59
N ARG A 362 -8.10 -32.82 -10.36
CA ARG A 362 -9.53 -33.02 -10.11
C ARG A 362 -10.35 -32.02 -10.88
N ALA A 363 -11.37 -32.50 -11.60
CA ALA A 363 -12.27 -31.63 -12.36
C ALA A 363 -13.22 -30.79 -11.45
N ARG A 364 -13.47 -31.26 -10.22
CA ARG A 364 -14.33 -30.60 -9.25
C ARG A 364 -13.82 -30.78 -7.85
N THR A 365 -13.73 -29.70 -7.09
CA THR A 365 -13.58 -29.73 -5.64
C THR A 365 -14.97 -29.53 -5.01
N GLY A 366 -15.05 -29.62 -3.69
CA GLY A 366 -16.30 -29.40 -2.96
C GLY A 366 -16.02 -29.29 -1.47
N GLY A 367 -16.94 -28.72 -0.73
CA GLY A 367 -16.72 -28.42 0.68
C GLY A 367 -17.81 -27.55 1.25
N ARG A 368 -17.55 -26.99 2.44
CA ARG A 368 -18.44 -26.01 3.08
C ARG A 368 -17.71 -25.22 4.15
N VAL A 369 -18.27 -24.08 4.51
CA VAL A 369 -17.96 -23.40 5.76
C VAL A 369 -18.52 -24.22 6.93
N VAL A 370 -17.75 -24.35 8.00
CA VAL A 370 -18.11 -25.09 9.22
C VAL A 370 -18.18 -24.21 10.46
N THR A 371 -17.49 -23.07 10.45
CA THR A 371 -17.55 -22.08 11.54
C THR A 371 -17.46 -20.70 10.91
N ASP A 372 -18.29 -19.79 11.38
CA ASP A 372 -18.35 -18.41 10.91
C ASP A 372 -18.86 -17.57 12.08
N THR A 373 -17.94 -16.84 12.73
CA THR A 373 -18.28 -15.93 13.84
C THR A 373 -18.19 -14.46 13.43
N LEU A 374 -17.84 -14.19 12.17
CA LEU A 374 -17.71 -12.82 11.68
C LEU A 374 -19.09 -12.21 11.48
N THR A 375 -19.28 -11.02 12.03
CA THR A 375 -20.52 -10.21 11.87
C THR A 375 -20.23 -9.00 11.00
N THR A 376 -21.26 -8.28 10.54
CA THR A 376 -21.11 -7.03 9.77
C THR A 376 -21.19 -5.76 10.63
N ARG A 377 -21.38 -5.88 11.94
CA ARG A 377 -21.52 -4.74 12.85
C ARG A 377 -20.48 -4.82 13.97
N PRO A 378 -19.44 -3.96 13.94
CA PRO A 378 -18.50 -3.86 15.05
C PRO A 378 -19.15 -3.22 16.28
N ALA A 379 -18.63 -3.55 17.47
CA ALA A 379 -19.02 -2.87 18.71
C ALA A 379 -18.08 -1.67 18.92
N VAL A 380 -18.52 -0.50 18.47
CA VAL A 380 -17.76 0.75 18.62
C VAL A 380 -18.29 1.50 19.86
N SER A 381 -17.37 1.88 20.74
CA SER A 381 -17.65 2.73 21.90
C SER A 381 -17.14 4.13 21.64
N THR A 382 -17.98 5.14 21.90
CA THR A 382 -17.64 6.55 21.76
C THR A 382 -17.96 7.25 23.08
N THR A 383 -17.04 8.06 23.57
CA THR A 383 -17.22 8.90 24.76
C THR A 383 -16.80 10.32 24.41
N GLU A 384 -17.67 11.28 24.69
CA GLU A 384 -17.39 12.71 24.56
C GLU A 384 -17.35 13.32 25.97
N THR A 385 -16.28 14.04 26.29
CA THR A 385 -16.10 14.72 27.58
C THR A 385 -15.82 16.18 27.34
N LYS A 386 -16.73 17.06 27.79
CA LYS A 386 -16.54 18.51 27.70
C LYS A 386 -15.64 18.99 28.82
N GLY A 387 -14.54 19.62 28.46
CA GLY A 387 -13.60 20.25 29.37
C GLY A 387 -14.10 21.60 29.89
N ALA A 388 -13.55 22.03 31.03
CA ALA A 388 -13.90 23.31 31.65
C ALA A 388 -13.44 24.52 30.80
N ASP A 389 -12.37 24.35 30.02
CA ASP A 389 -11.77 25.40 29.18
C ASP A 389 -12.37 25.43 27.76
N GLY A 390 -13.52 24.79 27.54
CA GLY A 390 -14.22 24.77 26.25
C GLY A 390 -13.69 23.76 25.24
N HIS A 391 -12.66 22.98 25.56
CA HIS A 391 -12.26 21.83 24.75
C HIS A 391 -13.23 20.66 24.90
N THR A 392 -13.23 19.76 23.92
CA THR A 392 -14.00 18.52 23.95
C THR A 392 -13.08 17.35 23.64
N ASP A 393 -12.95 16.44 24.60
CA ASP A 393 -12.21 15.19 24.43
C ASP A 393 -13.15 14.11 23.89
N VAL A 394 -12.80 13.54 22.75
CA VAL A 394 -13.48 12.42 22.12
C VAL A 394 -12.59 11.19 22.28
N ARG A 395 -13.17 10.08 22.73
CA ARG A 395 -12.52 8.76 22.71
C ARG A 395 -13.40 7.76 21.97
N VAL A 396 -12.82 7.12 20.96
CA VAL A 396 -13.45 6.02 20.22
C VAL A 396 -12.61 4.76 20.35
N ALA A 397 -13.24 3.63 20.68
CA ALA A 397 -12.54 2.36 20.81
C ALA A 397 -13.38 1.18 20.34
N THR A 398 -12.71 0.16 19.79
CA THR A 398 -13.30 -1.13 19.45
C THR A 398 -12.27 -2.26 19.59
N ASP A 399 -12.73 -3.45 19.98
CA ASP A 399 -12.01 -4.72 19.87
C ASP A 399 -12.86 -5.64 19.01
N ARG A 400 -12.23 -6.29 18.03
CA ARG A 400 -12.92 -7.20 17.13
C ARG A 400 -12.14 -8.49 16.98
N ARG A 401 -12.82 -9.61 17.21
CA ARG A 401 -12.26 -10.95 17.07
C ARG A 401 -13.23 -11.85 16.34
N TRP A 402 -12.74 -12.57 15.35
CA TRP A 402 -13.58 -13.49 14.59
C TRP A 402 -12.78 -14.67 14.04
N THR A 403 -13.52 -15.71 13.67
CA THR A 403 -13.00 -16.94 13.09
C THR A 403 -13.95 -17.41 11.99
N VAL A 404 -13.39 -17.68 10.82
CA VAL A 404 -14.08 -18.41 9.75
C VAL A 404 -13.28 -19.66 9.41
N ARG A 405 -13.95 -20.80 9.36
CA ARG A 405 -13.33 -22.09 9.05
C ARG A 405 -14.15 -22.81 8.00
N GLY A 406 -13.49 -23.37 7.00
CA GLY A 406 -14.09 -24.22 6.00
C GLY A 406 -13.16 -25.35 5.57
N TYR A 407 -13.69 -26.33 4.85
CA TYR A 407 -12.89 -27.39 4.26
C TYR A 407 -13.18 -27.56 2.78
N LEU A 408 -12.19 -28.12 2.08
CA LEU A 408 -12.25 -28.53 0.68
C LEU A 408 -11.77 -29.98 0.55
N ASP A 409 -12.49 -30.77 -0.23
CA ASP A 409 -12.05 -32.08 -0.69
C ASP A 409 -11.29 -31.93 -2.01
N THR A 410 -9.98 -32.18 -1.98
CA THR A 410 -9.07 -32.08 -3.15
C THR A 410 -8.60 -33.46 -3.61
N SER A 411 -7.88 -33.55 -4.72
CA SER A 411 -7.15 -34.76 -5.16
C SER A 411 -6.09 -35.21 -4.14
N ALA A 412 -5.66 -34.30 -3.28
CA ALA A 412 -4.76 -34.55 -2.17
C ALA A 412 -5.53 -35.02 -0.90
N GLY A 413 -6.85 -35.05 -0.93
CA GLY A 413 -7.70 -35.30 0.24
C GLY A 413 -8.22 -34.01 0.86
N ARG A 414 -8.84 -34.13 2.04
CA ARG A 414 -9.48 -33.00 2.72
C ARG A 414 -8.44 -32.02 3.27
N VAL A 415 -8.59 -30.76 2.89
CA VAL A 415 -7.84 -29.60 3.40
C VAL A 415 -8.81 -28.71 4.16
N THR A 416 -8.47 -28.32 5.37
CA THR A 416 -9.25 -27.35 6.16
C THR A 416 -8.46 -26.06 6.30
N THR A 417 -9.11 -24.94 6.02
CA THR A 417 -8.55 -23.60 6.20
C THR A 417 -9.35 -22.86 7.26
N THR A 418 -8.65 -22.38 8.29
CA THR A 418 -9.17 -21.51 9.34
C THR A 418 -8.52 -20.15 9.19
N VAL A 419 -9.32 -19.09 9.18
CA VAL A 419 -8.87 -17.70 9.26
C VAL A 419 -9.35 -17.15 10.60
N GLU A 420 -8.42 -16.66 11.40
CA GLU A 420 -8.67 -16.00 12.68
C GLU A 420 -8.10 -14.59 12.60
N GLN A 421 -8.88 -13.60 13.02
CA GLN A 421 -8.41 -12.23 13.07
C GLN A 421 -8.76 -11.60 14.41
N HIS A 422 -7.83 -10.79 14.94
CA HIS A 422 -8.09 -9.84 16.00
C HIS A 422 -7.65 -8.44 15.58
N LEU A 423 -8.39 -7.45 16.03
CA LEU A 423 -8.15 -6.02 15.83
C LEU A 423 -8.44 -5.30 17.14
N ASP A 424 -7.52 -4.45 17.55
CA ASP A 424 -7.63 -3.54 18.68
C ASP A 424 -7.46 -2.11 18.15
N TYR A 425 -8.47 -1.27 18.36
CA TYR A 425 -8.48 0.11 17.87
C TYR A 425 -8.84 1.07 18.99
N THR A 426 -8.08 2.16 19.09
CA THR A 426 -8.40 3.32 19.90
C THR A 426 -8.04 4.59 19.17
N ASN A 427 -8.89 5.60 19.27
CA ASN A 427 -8.63 6.95 18.82
C ASN A 427 -9.06 7.92 19.94
N THR A 428 -8.20 8.88 20.26
CA THR A 428 -8.54 9.98 21.15
C THR A 428 -8.27 11.28 20.41
N ASP A 429 -9.21 12.22 20.49
CA ASP A 429 -9.08 13.53 19.86
C ASP A 429 -9.50 14.63 20.85
N ALA A 430 -8.66 15.64 21.01
CA ALA A 430 -8.96 16.82 21.82
C ALA A 430 -9.23 18.01 20.90
N VAL A 431 -10.50 18.40 20.81
CA VAL A 431 -10.94 19.52 19.97
C VAL A 431 -11.04 20.79 20.80
N SER A 432 -10.40 21.87 20.36
CA SER A 432 -10.39 23.15 21.06
C SER A 432 -10.44 24.32 20.08
N ALA A 433 -10.47 25.55 20.61
CA ALA A 433 -10.48 26.78 19.81
C ALA A 433 -11.56 26.79 18.71
N ASP A 434 -12.79 26.42 19.07
CA ASP A 434 -13.94 26.35 18.16
C ASP A 434 -13.69 25.45 16.94
N GLY A 435 -13.00 24.32 17.14
CA GLY A 435 -12.69 23.36 16.09
C GLY A 435 -11.40 23.63 15.32
N ARG A 436 -10.71 24.75 15.60
CA ARG A 436 -9.47 25.12 14.90
C ARG A 436 -8.27 24.30 15.30
N HIS A 437 -8.28 23.73 16.50
CA HIS A 437 -7.15 22.96 17.03
C HIS A 437 -7.62 21.57 17.43
N GLN A 438 -6.99 20.55 16.82
CA GLN A 438 -7.23 19.13 17.08
C GLN A 438 -5.92 18.45 17.46
N VAL A 439 -5.96 17.64 18.53
CA VAL A 439 -4.87 16.75 18.94
C VAL A 439 -5.39 15.32 18.94
N THR A 440 -5.12 14.62 17.86
CA THR A 440 -5.58 13.26 17.59
C THR A 440 -4.46 12.24 17.83
N HIS A 441 -4.80 11.16 18.53
CA HIS A 441 -3.95 9.99 18.71
C HIS A 441 -4.72 8.73 18.34
N GLN A 442 -4.30 8.03 17.29
CA GLN A 442 -4.86 6.74 16.89
C GLN A 442 -3.85 5.63 17.12
N ARG A 443 -4.32 4.54 17.74
CA ARG A 443 -3.60 3.28 17.89
C ARG A 443 -4.46 2.18 17.33
N ASP A 444 -3.95 1.53 16.29
CA ASP A 444 -4.61 0.48 15.55
C ASP A 444 -3.62 -0.66 15.40
N THR A 445 -3.97 -1.83 15.91
CA THR A 445 -3.13 -3.03 15.82
C THR A 445 -3.98 -4.26 15.60
N GLY A 446 -3.46 -5.25 14.88
CA GLY A 446 -4.14 -6.52 14.73
C GLY A 446 -3.27 -7.62 14.17
N ALA A 447 -3.87 -8.81 14.05
CA ALA A 447 -3.29 -9.88 13.27
C ALA A 447 -4.35 -10.76 12.62
N THR A 448 -4.04 -11.23 11.42
CA THR A 448 -4.75 -12.28 10.71
C THR A 448 -3.87 -13.52 10.70
N THR A 449 -4.41 -14.65 11.18
CA THR A 449 -3.76 -15.95 11.17
C THR A 449 -4.54 -16.91 10.30
N VAL A 450 -3.88 -17.44 9.28
CA VAL A 450 -4.42 -18.46 8.37
C VAL A 450 -3.76 -19.78 8.71
N THR A 451 -4.56 -20.76 9.15
CA THR A 451 -4.09 -22.12 9.41
C THR A 451 -4.68 -23.10 8.40
N THR A 452 -3.83 -23.81 7.67
CA THR A 452 -4.20 -24.88 6.75
C THR A 452 -3.81 -26.24 7.33
N THR A 453 -4.75 -27.17 7.38
CA THR A 453 -4.54 -28.54 7.89
C THR A 453 -4.97 -29.59 6.88
N ARG A 454 -4.23 -30.69 6.82
CA ARG A 454 -4.52 -31.84 5.96
C ARG A 454 -4.12 -33.11 6.69
N ALA A 455 -4.94 -34.16 6.61
CA ALA A 455 -4.67 -35.43 7.26
C ALA A 455 -3.29 -35.99 6.88
N GLY A 456 -2.53 -36.46 7.86
CA GLY A 456 -1.17 -36.99 7.66
C GLY A 456 -0.07 -35.95 7.44
N HIS A 457 -0.40 -34.65 7.46
CA HIS A 457 0.56 -33.55 7.37
C HIS A 457 0.50 -32.65 8.61
N ARG A 458 1.62 -32.00 8.93
CA ARG A 458 1.63 -30.96 9.96
C ARG A 458 0.81 -29.75 9.47
N PRO A 459 0.09 -29.05 10.37
CA PRO A 459 -0.51 -27.77 10.07
C PRO A 459 0.52 -26.79 9.51
N ARG A 460 0.06 -25.92 8.61
CA ARG A 460 0.81 -24.74 8.17
C ARG A 460 0.06 -23.52 8.62
N THR A 461 0.78 -22.57 9.20
CA THR A 461 0.22 -21.30 9.66
C THR A 461 0.95 -20.17 8.98
N ALA A 462 0.21 -19.16 8.53
CA ALA A 462 0.73 -17.87 8.12
C ALA A 462 0.06 -16.80 8.99
N THR A 463 0.84 -15.90 9.56
CA THR A 463 0.34 -14.81 10.39
C THR A 463 0.86 -13.49 9.86
N HIS A 464 -0.06 -12.59 9.51
CA HIS A 464 0.19 -11.20 9.19
C HIS A 464 -0.20 -10.35 10.40
N ARG A 465 0.72 -9.55 10.94
CA ARG A 465 0.44 -8.57 11.99
C ARG A 465 0.64 -7.17 11.45
N TRP A 466 -0.17 -6.24 11.92
CA TRP A 466 -0.04 -4.83 11.58
C TRP A 466 -0.17 -3.92 12.80
N ALA A 467 0.45 -2.75 12.70
CA ALA A 467 0.21 -1.60 13.56
C ALA A 467 0.26 -0.30 12.74
N TYR A 468 -0.78 0.53 12.85
CA TYR A 468 -0.95 1.77 12.09
C TYR A 468 -1.14 3.00 13.00
N PRO A 469 -0.15 3.33 13.86
CA PRO A 469 -0.26 4.52 14.70
C PRO A 469 -0.19 5.80 13.86
N ILE A 470 -1.03 6.76 14.23
CA ILE A 470 -0.91 8.14 13.76
C ILE A 470 -1.20 9.10 14.91
N ASP A 471 -0.40 10.15 15.02
CA ASP A 471 -0.56 11.27 15.93
C ASP A 471 -0.60 12.56 15.10
N VAL A 472 -1.60 13.39 15.31
CA VAL A 472 -1.78 14.67 14.62
C VAL A 472 -2.03 15.74 15.65
N ASP A 473 -1.23 16.79 15.61
CA ASP A 473 -1.47 18.05 16.31
C ASP A 473 -1.59 19.11 15.21
N SER A 474 -2.80 19.60 14.97
CA SER A 474 -3.09 20.52 13.87
C SER A 474 -3.82 21.76 14.37
N ASP A 475 -3.38 22.92 13.91
CA ASP A 475 -3.96 24.23 14.23
C ASP A 475 -4.22 25.04 12.95
N VAL A 476 -5.49 25.43 12.79
CA VAL A 476 -6.00 26.31 11.75
C VAL A 476 -6.21 27.70 12.33
N ALA A 477 -5.11 28.40 12.59
CA ALA A 477 -5.11 29.75 13.18
C ALA A 477 -6.03 30.74 12.45
N SER A 478 -6.15 30.63 11.12
CA SER A 478 -7.13 31.38 10.33
C SER A 478 -7.51 30.63 9.06
N LEU A 479 -8.80 30.64 8.71
CA LEU A 479 -9.30 30.14 7.44
C LEU A 479 -10.43 31.06 6.99
N VAL A 480 -10.20 31.79 5.91
CA VAL A 480 -11.21 32.66 5.27
C VAL A 480 -11.64 32.02 3.96
N ASP A 481 -10.67 31.68 3.11
CA ASP A 481 -10.86 30.96 1.86
C ASP A 481 -9.53 30.30 1.40
N ASN A 482 -9.47 29.85 0.15
CA ASN A 482 -8.30 29.18 -0.44
C ASN A 482 -7.10 30.10 -0.71
N ASP A 483 -7.25 31.41 -0.57
CA ASP A 483 -6.24 32.43 -0.81
C ASP A 483 -5.84 33.19 0.47
N ASP A 484 -6.62 33.06 1.55
CA ASP A 484 -6.41 33.69 2.85
C ASP A 484 -6.56 32.68 4.02
N TYR A 485 -5.44 32.08 4.45
CA TYR A 485 -5.41 31.10 5.54
C TYR A 485 -4.06 31.01 6.25
N ARG A 486 -4.03 30.34 7.41
CA ARG A 486 -2.82 29.96 8.16
C ARG A 486 -3.04 28.60 8.82
N LEU A 487 -2.22 27.64 8.40
CA LEU A 487 -2.21 26.25 8.86
C LEU A 487 -0.86 25.94 9.49
N GLN A 488 -0.86 25.17 10.57
CA GLN A 488 0.34 24.58 11.15
C GLN A 488 0.00 23.20 11.72
N ALA A 489 0.93 22.26 11.63
CA ALA A 489 0.73 20.94 12.20
C ALA A 489 2.05 20.22 12.51
N THR A 490 1.94 19.23 13.40
CA THR A 490 2.91 18.17 13.63
C THR A 490 2.21 16.83 13.42
N VAL A 491 2.81 15.96 12.61
CA VAL A 491 2.28 14.62 12.35
C VAL A 491 3.36 13.59 12.63
N THR A 492 2.99 12.53 13.35
CA THR A 492 3.80 11.31 13.44
C THR A 492 2.96 10.16 12.89
N GLN A 493 3.48 9.45 11.90
CA GLN A 493 2.80 8.34 11.24
C GLN A 493 3.71 7.12 11.27
N GLY A 494 3.15 5.95 11.55
CA GLY A 494 3.90 4.71 11.54
C GLY A 494 3.19 3.60 10.79
N ARG A 495 3.96 2.71 10.19
CA ARG A 495 3.46 1.45 9.64
C ARG A 495 4.38 0.30 10.02
N ARG A 496 3.85 -0.62 10.82
CA ARG A 496 4.55 -1.84 11.20
C ARG A 496 3.83 -3.04 10.63
N LEU A 497 4.51 -3.84 9.82
CA LEU A 497 4.01 -5.09 9.27
C LEU A 497 4.96 -6.22 9.63
N LEU A 498 4.41 -7.35 10.10
CA LEU A 498 5.19 -8.53 10.44
C LEU A 498 4.51 -9.78 9.88
N ASP A 499 5.18 -10.43 8.93
CA ASP A 499 4.72 -11.67 8.33
C ASP A 499 5.54 -12.85 8.83
N THR A 500 4.86 -13.88 9.31
CA THR A 500 5.50 -15.10 9.78
C THR A 500 4.82 -16.34 9.22
N THR A 501 5.59 -17.41 9.05
CA THR A 501 5.07 -18.73 8.70
C THR A 501 5.56 -19.80 9.68
N ASP A 502 4.71 -20.78 9.99
CA ASP A 502 5.08 -21.96 10.76
C ASP A 502 4.62 -23.23 10.04
N SER A 503 5.55 -24.18 9.86
CA SER A 503 5.28 -25.51 9.30
C SER A 503 5.55 -26.64 10.30
N GLY A 504 5.42 -26.36 11.59
CA GLY A 504 5.65 -27.26 12.71
C GLY A 504 7.09 -27.26 13.23
N SER A 505 7.85 -26.18 12.99
CA SER A 505 9.21 -25.98 13.51
C SER A 505 9.34 -24.69 14.33
N GLY A 506 8.22 -24.05 14.64
CA GLY A 506 8.17 -22.70 15.18
C GLY A 506 8.04 -21.65 14.08
N PRO A 507 7.57 -20.45 14.43
CA PRO A 507 7.37 -19.35 13.48
C PRO A 507 8.71 -18.89 12.90
N ARG A 508 8.69 -18.54 11.62
CA ARG A 508 9.79 -17.93 10.87
C ARG A 508 9.32 -16.63 10.25
N LEU A 509 10.09 -15.57 10.43
CA LEU A 509 9.88 -14.31 9.75
C LEU A 509 10.02 -14.48 8.23
N THR A 510 9.06 -13.94 7.48
CA THR A 510 9.09 -13.89 6.01
C THR A 510 9.18 -12.48 5.47
N ALA A 511 8.58 -11.50 6.16
CA ALA A 511 8.72 -10.08 5.82
C ALA A 511 8.57 -9.20 7.06
N LEU A 512 9.27 -8.07 7.05
CA LEU A 512 9.19 -7.03 8.08
C LEU A 512 9.11 -5.66 7.39
N THR A 513 8.25 -4.80 7.91
CA THR A 513 8.31 -3.36 7.66
C THR A 513 8.09 -2.66 8.99
N ASP A 514 8.94 -1.69 9.29
CA ASP A 514 8.84 -0.78 10.43
C ASP A 514 9.23 0.60 9.91
N ASP A 515 8.22 1.37 9.52
CA ASP A 515 8.34 2.67 8.87
C ASP A 515 7.77 3.73 9.81
N HIS A 516 8.59 4.72 10.18
CA HIS A 516 8.20 5.84 11.06
C HIS A 516 8.53 7.16 10.41
N LEU A 517 7.53 8.02 10.30
CA LEU A 517 7.68 9.37 9.80
C LEU A 517 7.22 10.36 10.86
N HIS A 518 8.03 11.39 11.08
CA HIS A 518 7.70 12.56 11.88
C HIS A 518 7.87 13.82 11.03
N ALA A 519 6.88 14.68 10.98
CA ALA A 519 6.91 15.91 10.19
C ALA A 519 6.27 17.08 10.95
N THR A 520 6.80 18.28 10.70
CA THR A 520 6.21 19.55 11.12
C THR A 520 6.10 20.48 9.92
N GLY A 521 5.04 21.27 9.85
CA GLY A 521 4.80 22.15 8.72
C GLY A 521 3.96 23.36 9.09
N VAL A 522 4.23 24.48 8.41
CA VAL A 522 3.42 25.69 8.44
C VAL A 522 3.21 26.20 7.01
N LEU A 523 1.99 26.64 6.71
CA LEU A 523 1.66 27.31 5.46
C LEU A 523 0.65 28.42 5.72
N ALA A 524 0.95 29.64 5.26
CA ALA A 524 0.07 30.78 5.34
C ALA A 524 0.02 31.52 4.01
N ARG A 525 -1.20 31.92 3.60
CA ARG A 525 -1.44 32.76 2.43
C ARG A 525 -2.24 34.00 2.82
N ALA A 526 -1.98 35.09 2.11
CA ALA A 526 -2.88 36.24 2.10
C ALA A 526 -3.04 36.77 0.67
N HIS A 527 -4.28 36.96 0.25
CA HIS A 527 -4.64 37.38 -1.11
C HIS A 527 -3.93 36.55 -2.19
N GLY A 528 -3.82 35.24 -1.96
CA GLY A 528 -3.20 34.26 -2.86
C GLY A 528 -1.67 34.18 -2.77
N ALA A 529 -1.01 35.16 -2.15
CA ALA A 529 0.43 35.17 -1.97
C ALA A 529 0.86 34.36 -0.75
N VAL A 530 1.95 33.58 -0.87
CA VAL A 530 2.53 32.84 0.25
C VAL A 530 3.21 33.82 1.23
N LEU A 531 2.73 33.86 2.47
CA LEU A 531 3.31 34.66 3.56
C LEU A 531 4.34 33.87 4.38
N THR A 532 4.07 32.60 4.59
CA THR A 532 4.94 31.70 5.35
C THR A 532 4.76 30.31 4.78
N ALA A 533 5.87 29.61 4.56
CA ALA A 533 5.88 28.22 4.18
C ALA A 533 7.19 27.65 4.69
N ASP A 534 7.10 26.66 5.56
CA ASP A 534 8.26 25.94 6.03
C ASP A 534 7.86 24.57 6.56
N GLY A 535 8.84 23.66 6.68
CA GLY A 535 8.62 22.34 7.23
C GLY A 535 9.91 21.57 7.47
N THR A 536 9.81 20.55 8.32
CA THR A 536 10.86 19.57 8.56
C THR A 536 10.24 18.18 8.59
N SER A 537 10.99 17.18 8.15
CA SER A 537 10.54 15.79 8.19
C SER A 537 11.69 14.82 8.43
N ALA A 538 11.35 13.71 9.06
CA ALA A 538 12.26 12.63 9.38
C ALA A 538 11.53 11.30 9.15
N GLU A 539 12.04 10.47 8.25
CA GLU A 539 11.53 9.12 8.00
C GLU A 539 12.64 8.11 8.35
N ASP A 540 12.29 7.10 9.13
CA ASP A 540 13.15 5.98 9.49
C ASP A 540 12.47 4.67 9.09
N TYR A 541 13.03 4.01 8.08
CA TYR A 541 12.57 2.72 7.58
C TYR A 541 13.51 1.61 8.01
N LEU A 542 12.97 0.53 8.57
CA LEU A 542 13.62 -0.75 8.80
C LEU A 542 12.74 -1.88 8.27
N GLY A 543 13.29 -2.79 7.49
CA GLY A 543 12.49 -3.90 6.98
C GLY A 543 13.28 -4.91 6.17
N THR A 544 12.53 -5.71 5.42
CA THR A 544 13.08 -6.64 4.43
C THR A 544 12.80 -6.12 3.02
N THR A 545 13.79 -6.21 2.14
CA THR A 545 13.56 -6.16 0.69
C THR A 545 12.74 -7.37 0.25
N ASP A 546 12.22 -7.31 -0.96
CA ASP A 546 11.43 -8.38 -1.58
C ASP A 546 12.22 -9.68 -1.85
N ASP A 547 13.56 -9.62 -1.94
CA ASP A 547 14.44 -10.78 -1.94
C ASP A 547 14.76 -11.32 -0.52
N GLY A 548 14.23 -10.67 0.52
CA GLY A 548 14.37 -11.05 1.93
C GLY A 548 15.61 -10.51 2.64
N ALA A 549 16.43 -9.67 1.99
CA ALA A 549 17.56 -9.02 2.66
C ALA A 549 17.08 -7.94 3.65
N CYS A 550 17.83 -7.71 4.73
CA CYS A 550 17.52 -6.61 5.64
C CYS A 550 17.92 -5.27 5.04
N TYR A 551 17.05 -4.28 5.16
CA TYR A 551 17.22 -2.94 4.63
C TYR A 551 16.84 -1.90 5.67
N GLN A 552 17.64 -0.84 5.75
CA GLN A 552 17.39 0.31 6.60
C GLN A 552 17.74 1.59 5.83
N ARG A 553 16.87 2.59 5.92
CA ARG A 553 17.11 3.93 5.39
C ARG A 553 16.55 4.98 6.33
N SER A 554 17.27 6.08 6.47
CA SER A 554 16.89 7.23 7.30
C SER A 554 17.01 8.49 6.46
N LEU A 555 15.91 9.22 6.35
CA LEU A 555 15.79 10.49 5.64
C LEU A 555 15.56 11.60 6.65
N ARG A 556 16.21 12.73 6.43
CA ARG A 556 15.94 13.98 7.15
C ARG A 556 15.83 15.09 6.13
N ALA A 557 14.82 15.93 6.27
CA ALA A 557 14.62 17.11 5.43
C ALA A 557 14.28 18.35 6.26
N ALA A 558 14.65 19.50 5.72
CA ALA A 558 14.28 20.80 6.25
C ALA A 558 14.14 21.79 5.10
N HIS A 559 13.18 22.71 5.21
CA HIS A 559 12.98 23.81 4.27
C HIS A 559 12.76 23.34 2.80
N GLY A 560 12.17 22.15 2.61
CA GLY A 560 11.93 21.58 1.28
C GLY A 560 13.09 20.77 0.68
N TRP A 561 14.17 20.52 1.41
CA TRP A 561 15.35 19.80 0.89
C TRP A 561 15.82 18.70 1.84
N LEU A 562 16.33 17.60 1.28
CA LEU A 562 17.02 16.57 2.07
C LEU A 562 18.30 17.15 2.69
N VAL A 563 18.41 17.07 4.01
CA VAL A 563 19.62 17.40 4.76
C VAL A 563 20.46 16.17 5.09
N SER A 564 19.85 14.98 5.08
CA SER A 564 20.52 13.70 5.26
C SER A 564 19.74 12.57 4.59
N ASP A 565 20.47 11.65 3.95
CA ASP A 565 19.97 10.38 3.44
C ASP A 565 21.01 9.30 3.74
N THR A 566 20.69 8.40 4.66
CA THR A 566 21.58 7.31 5.04
C THR A 566 20.88 5.98 4.82
N ALA A 567 21.40 5.18 3.90
CA ALA A 567 20.95 3.81 3.64
C ALA A 567 22.05 2.80 4.04
N ALA A 568 21.66 1.71 4.70
CA ALA A 568 22.57 0.65 5.10
C ALA A 568 21.92 -0.73 4.99
N ARG A 569 22.72 -1.75 4.68
CA ARG A 569 22.36 -3.14 4.98
C ARG A 569 22.51 -3.33 6.48
N CYS A 570 21.50 -3.89 7.11
CA CYS A 570 21.50 -4.05 8.56
C CYS A 570 22.72 -4.87 9.03
N PRO A 571 23.41 -4.48 10.11
CA PRO A 571 24.34 -5.38 10.78
C PRO A 571 23.57 -6.64 11.22
N GLY A 572 24.21 -7.80 11.18
CA GLY A 572 23.59 -9.15 11.22
C GLY A 572 22.75 -9.54 12.45
N SER A 573 22.31 -8.58 13.27
CA SER A 573 21.46 -8.72 14.45
C SER A 573 20.24 -7.80 14.47
N ALA A 574 19.99 -6.95 13.46
CA ALA A 574 18.93 -5.93 13.52
C ALA A 574 17.53 -6.41 13.12
N VAL A 575 17.40 -7.64 12.62
CA VAL A 575 16.08 -8.25 12.39
C VAL A 575 15.67 -8.96 13.69
N PRO A 576 14.54 -8.58 14.34
CA PRO A 576 14.03 -9.32 15.49
C PRO A 576 13.91 -10.80 15.14
N ARG A 577 14.53 -11.66 15.95
CA ARG A 577 14.41 -13.13 15.81
C ARG A 577 13.06 -13.64 16.28
#